data_AF-A0A6G0XW11-F1
#
_entry.id   AF-A0A6G0XW11-F1
#
_cell.length_a   1.000
_cell.length_b   1.000
_cell.length_c   1.000
_cell.angle_alpha   90.00
_cell.angle_beta   90.00
_cell.angle_gamma   90.00
#
_symmetry.space_group_name_H-M   'P 1'
#
loop_
_entity.id
_entity.type
_entity.pdbx_description
1 polymer ?
#
loop_
_entity_poly.entity_id
_entity_poly.type
_entity_poly.pdbx_seq_one_letter_code
_entity_poly.pdbx_strand_id
1 'polypeptide(L)'
;MDLKFPAEASENDVANGFNQAYCYAEGVRFCTSATAAEALAMFLPESTSSVVQILNAASIDASKVKGLVGLCHDVDSIAGGLSTKLPSRYATACSTCKDVAAKYGEYKPIYGWANEGCPLAATGAAWCVAFLTTQVRGNVYLGAPYQACRPAVLDLWKSYGSNVGIAGIVLTAISIVLMFFACHIRKKPDMDHHDGYHSAP
;
A
#
# COMPACT_ATOMS: atom_id res chain seq x y z
N MET A 1 -12.65 22.70 3.72
CA MET A 1 -12.23 23.17 5.06
C MET A 1 -11.51 22.02 5.72
N ASP A 2 -10.21 22.13 5.94
CA ASP A 2 -9.47 21.14 6.73
C ASP A 2 -9.81 21.38 8.21
N LEU A 3 -10.68 20.53 8.76
CA LEU A 3 -11.02 20.53 10.19
C LEU A 3 -9.75 20.27 11.02
N LYS A 4 -9.62 20.84 12.23
CA LYS A 4 -8.50 20.53 13.12
C LYS A 4 -8.42 19.02 13.35
N PHE A 5 -7.23 18.43 13.26
CA PHE A 5 -7.05 17.02 13.60
C PHE A 5 -7.16 16.80 15.12
N PRO A 6 -7.83 15.72 15.56
CA PRO A 6 -8.70 14.86 14.76
C PRO A 6 -10.07 15.54 14.54
N ALA A 7 -10.63 15.39 13.34
CA ALA A 7 -11.98 15.85 12.99
C ALA A 7 -13.06 15.07 13.76
N GLU A 8 -12.78 13.78 14.02
CA GLU A 8 -13.58 12.87 14.85
C GLU A 8 -12.67 11.82 15.51
N ALA A 9 -13.12 11.18 16.58
CA ALA A 9 -12.29 10.26 17.36
C ALA A 9 -11.69 9.12 16.52
N SER A 10 -12.47 8.57 15.58
CA SER A 10 -12.09 7.54 14.60
C SER A 10 -10.96 7.96 13.66
N GLU A 11 -10.74 9.26 13.46
CA GLU A 11 -9.64 9.73 12.59
C GLU A 11 -8.26 9.32 13.16
N ASN A 12 -8.13 9.13 14.49
CA ASN A 12 -6.91 8.59 15.08
C ASN A 12 -6.64 7.15 14.63
N ASP A 13 -7.67 6.32 14.48
CA ASP A 13 -7.52 4.94 14.05
C ASP A 13 -7.12 4.88 12.58
N VAL A 14 -7.74 5.73 11.76
CA VAL A 14 -7.35 5.90 10.35
C VAL A 14 -5.90 6.36 10.24
N ALA A 15 -5.51 7.38 11.00
CA ALA A 15 -4.14 7.88 11.02
C ALA A 15 -3.14 6.82 11.48
N ASN A 16 -3.44 6.09 12.55
CA ASN A 16 -2.59 5.01 13.05
C ASN A 16 -2.40 3.88 12.03
N GLY A 17 -3.50 3.39 11.47
CA GLY A 17 -3.48 2.34 10.46
C GLY A 17 -2.73 2.78 9.20
N PHE A 18 -3.02 4.01 8.74
CA PHE A 18 -2.35 4.60 7.59
C PHE A 18 -0.84 4.73 7.82
N ASN A 19 -0.40 5.33 8.93
CA ASN A 19 1.03 5.52 9.21
C ASN A 19 1.79 4.19 9.16
N GLN A 20 1.25 3.14 9.78
CA GLN A 20 1.86 1.82 9.79
C GLN A 20 1.92 1.21 8.38
N ALA A 21 0.78 1.17 7.68
CA ALA A 21 0.70 0.60 6.34
C ALA A 21 1.58 1.36 5.35
N TYR A 22 1.58 2.69 5.41
CA TYR A 22 2.37 3.57 4.57
C TYR A 22 3.87 3.37 4.78
N CYS A 23 4.36 3.25 6.02
CA CYS A 23 5.78 2.99 6.26
C CYS A 23 6.23 1.61 5.76
N TYR A 24 5.39 0.58 5.88
CA TYR A 24 5.69 -0.72 5.27
C TYR A 24 5.71 -0.65 3.75
N ALA A 25 4.72 0.02 3.15
CA ALA A 25 4.63 0.25 1.72
C ALA A 25 5.86 1.00 1.16
N GLU A 26 6.27 2.08 1.82
CA GLU A 26 7.48 2.82 1.45
C GLU A 26 8.74 1.95 1.60
N GLY A 27 8.82 1.10 2.62
CA GLY A 27 9.89 0.11 2.75
C GLY A 27 9.99 -0.82 1.52
N VAL A 28 8.85 -1.33 1.03
CA VAL A 28 8.80 -2.14 -0.20
C VAL A 28 9.21 -1.33 -1.42
N ARG A 29 8.74 -0.08 -1.53
CA ARG A 29 9.11 0.83 -2.63
C ARG A 29 10.61 1.07 -2.67
N PHE A 30 11.24 1.40 -1.54
CA PHE A 30 12.70 1.60 -1.47
C PHE A 30 13.48 0.34 -1.86
N CYS A 31 12.98 -0.84 -1.51
CA CYS A 31 13.61 -2.09 -1.92
C CYS A 31 13.50 -2.37 -3.42
N THR A 32 12.40 -1.98 -4.08
CA THR A 32 12.03 -2.51 -5.41
C THR A 32 11.96 -1.48 -6.54
N SER A 33 11.66 -0.22 -6.24
CA SER A 33 11.17 0.74 -7.23
C SER A 33 11.46 2.21 -6.95
N ALA A 34 12.21 2.53 -5.89
CA ALA A 34 12.83 3.84 -5.72
C ALA A 34 14.14 3.95 -6.52
N THR A 35 14.69 5.16 -6.62
CA THR A 35 16.09 5.30 -7.02
C THR A 35 17.00 4.69 -5.95
N ALA A 36 18.20 4.25 -6.35
CA ALA A 36 19.14 3.68 -5.39
C ALA A 36 19.59 4.73 -4.36
N ALA A 37 19.74 5.99 -4.76
CA ALA A 37 20.07 7.11 -3.88
C ALA A 37 18.99 7.35 -2.80
N GLU A 38 17.71 7.34 -3.18
CA GLU A 38 16.61 7.46 -2.23
C GLU A 38 16.57 6.28 -1.26
N ALA A 39 16.75 5.06 -1.76
CA ALA A 39 16.79 3.87 -0.90
C ALA A 39 17.97 3.93 0.08
N LEU A 40 19.15 4.37 -0.37
CA LEU A 40 20.32 4.56 0.50
C LEU A 40 20.07 5.64 1.56
N ALA A 41 19.43 6.75 1.19
CA ALA A 41 19.05 7.80 2.14
C ALA A 41 18.13 7.29 3.25
N MET A 42 17.25 6.33 2.92
CA MET A 42 16.36 5.71 3.89
C MET A 42 17.08 4.70 4.80
N PHE A 43 17.87 3.78 4.25
CA PHE A 43 18.50 2.69 5.01
C PHE A 43 19.82 3.07 5.68
N LEU A 44 20.54 4.04 5.11
CA LEU A 44 21.88 4.47 5.51
C LEU A 44 22.00 6.01 5.56
N PRO A 45 21.09 6.74 6.24
CA PRO A 45 21.01 8.19 6.17
C PRO A 45 22.36 8.88 6.41
N GLU A 46 23.06 8.48 7.48
CA GLU A 46 24.38 9.02 7.90
C GLU A 46 25.54 8.69 6.94
N SER A 47 25.39 7.67 6.08
CA SER A 47 26.45 7.19 5.18
C SER A 47 26.08 7.33 3.70
N THR A 48 24.95 7.97 3.39
CA THR A 48 24.42 8.07 2.02
C THR A 48 25.44 8.68 1.08
N SER A 49 26.03 9.82 1.45
CA SER A 49 26.98 10.56 0.61
C SER A 49 28.25 9.76 0.32
N SER A 50 28.83 9.12 1.34
CA SER A 50 30.05 8.30 1.19
C SER A 50 29.78 7.04 0.37
N VAL A 51 28.63 6.38 0.58
CA VAL A 51 28.24 5.21 -0.20
C VAL A 51 28.00 5.61 -1.67
N VAL A 52 27.29 6.70 -1.94
CA VAL A 52 27.08 7.19 -3.32
C VAL A 52 28.41 7.52 -4.01
N GLN A 53 29.37 8.12 -3.31
CA GLN A 53 30.70 8.38 -3.88
C GLN A 53 31.44 7.08 -4.24
N ILE A 54 31.40 6.07 -3.37
CA ILE A 54 32.01 4.74 -3.63
C ILE A 54 31.36 4.08 -4.86
N LEU A 55 30.03 4.15 -4.96
CA LEU A 55 29.27 3.58 -6.08
C LEU A 55 29.60 4.29 -7.40
N ASN A 56 29.67 5.62 -7.38
CA ASN A 56 30.03 6.42 -8.56
C ASN A 56 31.48 6.11 -9.03
N ALA A 57 32.42 5.94 -8.09
CA ALA A 57 33.79 5.53 -8.42
C ALA A 57 33.85 4.13 -9.06
N ALA A 58 32.86 3.28 -8.79
CA ALA A 58 32.68 1.97 -9.40
C ALA A 58 31.75 1.99 -10.63
N SER A 59 31.41 3.17 -11.16
CA SER A 59 30.47 3.37 -12.29
C SER A 59 29.06 2.83 -12.05
N ILE A 60 28.64 2.68 -10.78
CA ILE A 60 27.28 2.35 -10.41
C ILE A 60 26.47 3.64 -10.24
N ASP A 61 25.54 3.86 -11.16
CA ASP A 61 24.63 5.00 -11.11
C ASP A 61 23.54 4.82 -10.05
N ALA A 62 23.60 5.65 -9.01
CA ALA A 62 22.64 5.65 -7.91
C ALA A 62 21.30 6.35 -8.25
N SER A 63 21.23 7.09 -9.36
CA SER A 63 19.99 7.77 -9.81
C SER A 63 19.00 6.83 -10.51
N LYS A 64 19.44 5.63 -10.90
CA LYS A 64 18.58 4.65 -11.57
C LYS A 64 17.49 4.12 -10.64
N VAL A 65 16.28 4.03 -11.19
CA VAL A 65 15.10 3.42 -10.53
C VAL A 65 15.22 1.90 -10.57
N LYS A 66 15.91 1.34 -9.58
CA LYS A 66 16.14 -0.12 -9.44
C LYS A 66 15.95 -0.63 -8.01
N GLY A 67 15.59 0.27 -7.08
CA GLY A 67 15.52 0.00 -5.65
C GLY A 67 16.85 -0.45 -5.06
N LEU A 68 16.82 -0.79 -3.77
CA LEU A 68 17.99 -1.36 -3.10
C LEU A 68 18.32 -2.75 -3.63
N VAL A 69 17.33 -3.58 -4.02
CA VAL A 69 17.61 -4.93 -4.55
C VAL A 69 18.45 -4.86 -5.82
N GLY A 70 18.08 -3.99 -6.78
CA GLY A 70 18.87 -3.79 -7.99
C GLY A 70 20.25 -3.21 -7.70
N LEU A 71 20.36 -2.30 -6.72
CA LEU A 71 21.65 -1.80 -6.28
C LEU A 71 22.56 -2.91 -5.72
N CYS A 72 22.01 -3.78 -4.87
CA CYS A 72 22.74 -4.90 -4.29
C CYS A 72 23.23 -5.86 -5.37
N HIS A 73 22.38 -6.15 -6.37
CA HIS A 73 22.79 -6.96 -7.51
C HIS A 73 23.97 -6.35 -8.28
N ASP A 74 23.92 -5.04 -8.56
CA ASP A 74 25.01 -4.35 -9.26
C ASP A 74 26.31 -4.37 -8.45
N VAL A 75 26.24 -4.13 -7.13
CA VAL A 75 27.42 -4.19 -6.24
C VAL A 75 27.99 -5.61 -6.16
N ASP A 76 27.13 -6.62 -6.02
CA ASP A 76 27.54 -8.04 -5.97
C ASP A 76 28.17 -8.49 -7.30
N SER A 77 27.81 -7.86 -8.42
CA SER A 77 28.35 -8.18 -9.76
C SER A 77 29.77 -7.65 -10.02
N ILE A 78 30.27 -6.72 -9.19
CA ILE A 78 31.60 -6.15 -9.35
C ILE A 78 32.67 -7.09 -8.79
N ALA A 79 33.50 -7.62 -9.70
CA ALA A 79 34.68 -8.38 -9.36
C ALA A 79 35.64 -7.56 -8.48
N GLY A 80 36.06 -8.12 -7.34
CA GLY A 80 36.93 -7.44 -6.37
C GLY A 80 36.25 -7.03 -5.05
N GLY A 81 34.97 -7.35 -4.86
CA GLY A 81 34.32 -7.29 -3.55
C GLY A 81 34.00 -5.87 -3.10
N LEU A 82 33.35 -5.07 -3.94
CA LEU A 82 32.91 -3.70 -3.59
C LEU A 82 32.05 -3.67 -2.33
N SER A 83 31.26 -4.71 -2.09
CA SER A 83 30.47 -4.92 -0.88
C SER A 83 31.29 -4.85 0.42
N THR A 84 32.59 -5.20 0.39
CA THR A 84 33.49 -5.11 1.55
C THR A 84 33.89 -3.68 1.91
N LYS A 85 33.74 -2.72 0.98
CA LYS A 85 34.00 -1.29 1.21
C LYS A 85 32.77 -0.54 1.70
N LEU A 86 31.61 -1.21 1.75
CA LEU A 86 30.35 -0.62 2.19
C LEU A 86 30.12 -0.88 3.69
N PRO A 87 29.36 -0.02 4.38
CA PRO A 87 29.01 -0.23 5.78
C PRO A 87 28.32 -1.59 5.99
N SER A 88 28.52 -2.24 7.13
CA SER A 88 27.88 -3.54 7.45
C SER A 88 26.35 -3.50 7.34
N ARG A 89 25.74 -2.35 7.67
CA ARG A 89 24.31 -2.09 7.50
C ARG A 89 23.82 -2.22 6.06
N TYR A 90 24.69 -2.02 5.07
CA TYR A 90 24.37 -2.23 3.65
C TYR A 90 24.02 -3.69 3.38
N ALA A 91 24.82 -4.64 3.87
CA ALA A 91 24.57 -6.08 3.68
C ALA A 91 23.24 -6.51 4.31
N THR A 92 22.95 -6.01 5.52
CA THR A 92 21.66 -6.25 6.20
C THR A 92 20.48 -5.64 5.43
N ALA A 93 20.64 -4.43 4.89
CA ALA A 93 19.61 -3.80 4.09
C ALA A 93 19.36 -4.61 2.78
N CYS A 94 20.43 -5.10 2.13
CA CYS A 94 20.33 -5.96 0.96
C CYS A 94 19.57 -7.26 1.21
N SER A 95 19.88 -7.97 2.31
CA SER A 95 19.18 -9.22 2.64
C SER A 95 17.70 -8.95 2.95
N THR A 96 17.43 -7.94 3.78
CA THR A 96 16.07 -7.54 4.15
C THR A 96 15.26 -7.16 2.92
N CYS A 97 15.85 -6.39 2.01
CA CYS A 97 15.15 -5.97 0.80
C CYS A 97 14.90 -7.11 -0.20
N LYS A 98 15.76 -8.14 -0.25
CA LYS A 98 15.48 -9.36 -1.02
C LYS A 98 14.25 -10.09 -0.47
N ASP A 99 14.13 -10.23 0.85
CA ASP A 99 12.97 -10.85 1.49
C ASP A 99 11.68 -10.05 1.28
N VAL A 100 11.77 -8.72 1.40
CA VAL A 100 10.65 -7.80 1.18
C VAL A 100 10.19 -7.85 -0.27
N ALA A 101 11.12 -7.82 -1.23
CA ALA A 101 10.79 -7.91 -2.65
C ALA A 101 10.12 -9.25 -3.00
N ALA A 102 10.61 -10.35 -2.43
CA ALA A 102 10.03 -11.68 -2.66
C ALA A 102 8.59 -11.80 -2.10
N LYS A 103 8.29 -11.16 -0.97
CA LYS A 103 6.98 -11.24 -0.32
C LYS A 103 5.97 -10.22 -0.84
N TYR A 104 6.43 -9.04 -1.22
CA TYR A 104 5.56 -7.89 -1.43
C TYR A 104 5.76 -7.18 -2.78
N GLY A 105 6.70 -7.63 -3.61
CA GLY A 105 7.01 -6.97 -4.89
C GLY A 105 5.85 -6.90 -5.89
N GLU A 106 4.87 -7.80 -5.79
CA GLU A 106 3.69 -7.82 -6.66
C GLU A 106 2.69 -6.71 -6.34
N TYR A 107 2.74 -6.13 -5.14
CA TYR A 107 1.79 -5.07 -4.72
C TYR A 107 2.19 -3.67 -5.19
N LYS A 108 3.11 -3.57 -6.17
CA LYS A 108 3.65 -2.32 -6.70
C LYS A 108 2.64 -1.23 -7.07
N PRO A 109 1.49 -1.56 -7.67
CA PRO A 109 0.47 -0.55 -7.92
C PRO A 109 -0.03 0.15 -6.65
N ILE A 110 -0.10 -0.55 -5.52
CA ILE A 110 -0.63 -0.03 -4.25
C ILE A 110 0.30 1.03 -3.66
N TYR A 111 1.60 0.74 -3.60
CA TYR A 111 2.58 1.72 -3.11
C TYR A 111 2.97 2.78 -4.16
N GLY A 112 2.80 2.49 -5.46
CA GLY A 112 2.88 3.50 -6.51
C GLY A 112 1.85 4.62 -6.31
N TRP A 113 0.59 4.24 -6.06
CA TRP A 113 -0.47 5.21 -5.71
C TRP A 113 -0.10 6.02 -4.46
N ALA A 114 0.41 5.36 -3.42
CA ALA A 114 0.76 6.04 -2.17
C ALA A 114 1.79 7.14 -2.39
N ASN A 115 2.82 6.88 -3.21
CA ASN A 115 3.88 7.85 -3.51
C ASN A 115 3.42 8.98 -4.46
N GLU A 116 2.53 8.69 -5.41
CA GLU A 116 1.96 9.71 -6.31
C GLU A 116 0.97 10.64 -5.59
N GLY A 117 0.08 10.06 -4.79
CA GLY A 117 -0.95 10.80 -4.04
C GLY A 117 -0.41 11.45 -2.75
N CYS A 118 0.63 10.88 -2.16
CA CYS A 118 1.32 11.44 -1.01
C CYS A 118 2.81 11.09 -1.00
N PRO A 119 3.68 11.95 -1.56
CA PRO A 119 5.12 11.74 -1.51
C PRO A 119 5.65 11.73 -0.07
N LEU A 120 6.59 10.82 0.23
CA LEU A 120 7.18 10.73 1.57
C LEU A 120 8.03 11.97 1.87
N ALA A 121 7.55 12.81 2.79
CA ALA A 121 8.30 13.96 3.30
C ALA A 121 9.42 13.51 4.26
N ALA A 122 10.48 14.32 4.39
CA ALA A 122 11.64 14.00 5.25
C ALA A 122 11.27 13.73 6.72
N THR A 123 10.32 14.49 7.29
CA THR A 123 9.82 14.27 8.65
C THR A 123 9.09 12.93 8.78
N GLY A 124 8.25 12.60 7.79
CA GLY A 124 7.57 11.30 7.71
C GLY A 124 8.55 10.13 7.51
N ALA A 125 9.64 10.35 6.76
CA ALA A 125 10.69 9.35 6.57
C ALA A 125 11.38 9.01 7.90
N ALA A 126 11.75 10.03 8.69
CA ALA A 126 12.33 9.83 10.01
C ALA A 126 11.37 9.06 10.94
N TRP A 127 10.08 9.38 10.90
CA TRP A 127 9.05 8.66 11.65
C TRP A 127 8.97 7.19 11.21
N CYS A 128 8.96 6.93 9.90
CA CYS A 128 8.95 5.56 9.37
C CYS A 128 10.20 4.76 9.74
N VAL A 129 11.39 5.37 9.70
CA VAL A 129 12.63 4.70 10.15
C VAL A 129 12.52 4.33 11.63
N ALA A 130 12.08 5.26 12.48
CA ALA A 130 11.92 5.00 13.91
C ALA A 130 10.90 3.88 14.17
N PHE A 131 9.76 3.90 13.48
CA PHE A 131 8.74 2.86 13.58
C PHE A 131 9.26 1.51 13.08
N LEU A 132 9.89 1.43 11.91
CA LEU A 132 10.37 0.17 11.35
C LEU A 132 11.48 -0.46 12.20
N THR A 133 12.34 0.35 12.83
CA THR A 133 13.45 -0.12 13.67
C THR A 133 13.03 -0.53 15.08
N THR A 134 12.12 0.22 15.71
CA THR A 134 11.73 -0.03 17.11
C THR A 134 10.41 -0.79 17.23
N GLN A 135 9.61 -0.82 16.16
CA GLN A 135 8.21 -1.27 16.16
C GLN A 135 7.31 -0.46 17.13
N VAL A 136 7.79 0.65 17.66
CA VAL A 136 7.03 1.55 18.54
C VAL A 136 6.35 2.61 17.70
N ARG A 137 5.03 2.76 17.89
CA ARG A 137 4.26 3.82 17.25
C ARG A 137 4.58 5.15 17.94
N GLY A 138 5.10 6.11 17.17
CA GLY A 138 5.35 7.47 17.62
C GLY A 138 4.06 8.29 17.76
N ASN A 139 4.18 9.62 17.73
CA ASN A 139 3.00 10.49 17.66
C ASN A 139 2.16 10.13 16.41
N VAL A 140 0.84 10.05 16.57
CA VAL A 140 -0.10 9.62 15.51
C VAL A 140 -0.20 10.64 14.38
N TYR A 141 0.09 11.91 14.66
CA TYR A 141 -0.07 13.01 13.73
C TYR A 141 1.21 13.79 13.51
N LEU A 142 1.75 14.42 14.55
CA LEU A 142 2.90 15.31 14.44
C LEU A 142 4.16 14.56 13.97
N GLY A 143 4.66 14.94 12.80
CA GLY A 143 5.81 14.32 12.15
C GLY A 143 5.50 12.95 11.51
N ALA A 144 4.29 12.43 11.66
CA ALA A 144 3.87 11.17 11.06
C ALA A 144 3.48 11.36 9.58
N PRO A 145 3.56 10.33 8.74
CA PRO A 145 3.14 10.41 7.34
C PRO A 145 1.73 10.98 7.16
N TYR A 146 0.78 10.59 8.02
CA TYR A 146 -0.60 11.03 7.95
C TYR A 146 -0.74 12.55 8.02
N GLN A 147 0.12 13.29 8.73
CA GLN A 147 0.02 14.76 8.76
C GLN A 147 0.18 15.38 7.38
N ALA A 148 1.10 14.87 6.56
CA ALA A 148 1.29 15.35 5.20
C ALA A 148 0.25 14.74 4.24
N CYS A 149 -0.14 13.48 4.48
CA CYS A 149 -1.03 12.73 3.59
C CYS A 149 -2.51 12.92 3.86
N ARG A 150 -2.90 13.56 4.97
CA ARG A 150 -4.29 13.62 5.45
C ARG A 150 -5.28 14.01 4.35
N PRO A 151 -5.06 15.08 3.55
CA PRO A 151 -6.02 15.43 2.50
C PRO A 151 -6.21 14.31 1.47
N ALA A 152 -5.11 13.73 0.97
CA ALA A 152 -5.13 12.65 -0.01
C ALA A 152 -5.79 11.37 0.54
N VAL A 153 -5.54 11.06 1.82
CA VAL A 153 -6.14 9.90 2.49
C VAL A 153 -7.64 10.10 2.68
N LEU A 154 -8.07 11.27 3.17
CA LEU A 154 -9.49 11.57 3.36
C LEU A 154 -10.24 11.62 2.03
N ASP A 155 -9.62 12.14 0.97
CA ASP A 155 -10.21 12.11 -0.38
C ASP A 155 -10.32 10.70 -0.94
N LEU A 156 -9.33 9.82 -0.69
CA LEU A 156 -9.43 8.41 -1.05
C LEU A 156 -10.59 7.73 -0.32
N TRP A 157 -10.69 7.90 1.00
CA TRP A 157 -11.78 7.33 1.80
C TRP A 157 -13.14 7.82 1.35
N LYS A 158 -13.26 9.11 1.03
CA LYS A 158 -14.49 9.71 0.52
C LYS A 158 -14.88 9.13 -0.83
N SER A 159 -13.94 9.04 -1.77
CA SER A 159 -14.17 8.49 -3.11
C SER A 159 -14.54 7.00 -3.05
N TYR A 160 -13.78 6.22 -2.28
CA TYR A 160 -14.05 4.80 -2.09
C TYR A 160 -15.42 4.56 -1.44
N GLY A 161 -15.73 5.28 -0.36
CA GLY A 161 -17.01 5.19 0.33
C GLY A 161 -18.20 5.52 -0.58
N SER A 162 -18.07 6.56 -1.40
CA SER A 162 -19.10 6.93 -2.37
C SER A 162 -19.30 5.84 -3.43
N ASN A 163 -18.22 5.30 -4.00
CA ASN A 163 -18.29 4.28 -5.05
C ASN A 163 -18.86 2.95 -4.54
N VAL A 164 -18.42 2.49 -3.36
CA VAL A 164 -18.95 1.28 -2.72
C VAL A 164 -20.41 1.47 -2.32
N GLY A 165 -20.78 2.66 -1.83
CA GLY A 165 -22.16 3.00 -1.51
C GLY A 165 -23.08 2.89 -2.73
N ILE A 166 -22.67 3.47 -3.87
CA ILE A 166 -23.44 3.39 -5.13
C ILE A 166 -23.55 1.93 -5.60
N ALA A 167 -22.44 1.18 -5.60
CA ALA A 167 -22.45 -0.24 -6.00
C ALA A 167 -23.37 -1.08 -5.10
N GLY A 168 -23.39 -0.81 -3.80
CA GLY A 168 -24.29 -1.46 -2.84
C GLY A 168 -25.76 -1.21 -3.16
N ILE A 169 -26.15 0.03 -3.44
CA ILE A 169 -27.54 0.38 -3.79
C ILE A 169 -28.00 -0.37 -5.05
N VAL A 170 -27.14 -0.43 -6.07
CA VAL A 170 -27.44 -1.16 -7.32
C VAL A 170 -27.65 -2.65 -7.04
N LEU A 171 -26.78 -3.26 -6.25
CA LEU A 171 -26.90 -4.67 -5.88
C LEU A 171 -28.18 -4.96 -5.07
N THR A 172 -28.55 -4.06 -4.16
CA THR A 172 -29.81 -4.17 -3.40
C THR A 172 -31.02 -4.06 -4.31
N ALA A 173 -31.03 -3.13 -5.26
CA ALA A 173 -32.13 -3.00 -6.23
C ALA A 173 -32.30 -4.26 -7.07
N ILE A 174 -31.20 -4.84 -7.57
CA ILE A 174 -31.23 -6.12 -8.31
C ILE A 174 -31.80 -7.23 -7.43
N SER A 175 -31.36 -7.31 -6.17
CA SER A 175 -31.83 -8.32 -5.22
C SER A 175 -33.34 -8.22 -4.97
N ILE A 176 -33.87 -7.00 -4.82
CA ILE A 176 -35.31 -6.75 -4.67
C ILE A 176 -36.08 -7.22 -5.91
N VAL A 177 -35.60 -6.88 -7.11
CA VAL A 177 -36.22 -7.30 -8.37
C VAL A 177 -36.25 -8.83 -8.48
N LEU A 178 -35.16 -9.51 -8.13
CA LEU A 178 -35.09 -10.97 -8.12
C LEU A 178 -36.07 -11.59 -7.12
N MET A 179 -36.23 -11.00 -5.93
CA MET A 179 -37.25 -11.44 -4.97
C MET A 179 -38.67 -11.29 -5.52
N PHE A 180 -38.98 -10.19 -6.19
CA PHE A 180 -40.28 -10.01 -6.86
C PHE A 180 -40.52 -11.06 -7.94
N PHE A 181 -39.54 -11.32 -8.81
CA PHE A 181 -39.67 -12.36 -9.84
C PHE A 181 -39.84 -13.76 -9.24
N ALA A 182 -39.07 -14.11 -8.21
CA ALA A 182 -39.23 -15.40 -7.52
C ALA A 182 -40.63 -15.54 -6.89
N CYS A 183 -41.15 -14.47 -6.27
CA CYS A 183 -42.51 -14.43 -5.73
C CYS A 183 -43.57 -14.57 -6.84
N HIS A 184 -43.39 -13.93 -8.00
CA HIS A 184 -44.31 -14.04 -9.14
C HIS A 184 -44.29 -15.43 -9.78
N ILE A 185 -43.13 -16.06 -9.92
CA ILE A 185 -43.00 -17.43 -10.46
C ILE A 185 -43.71 -18.42 -9.52
N ARG A 186 -43.52 -18.29 -8.20
CA ARG A 186 -44.18 -19.14 -7.20
C ARG A 186 -45.70 -18.90 -7.09
N LYS A 187 -46.17 -17.71 -7.49
CA LYS A 187 -47.60 -17.36 -7.49
C LYS A 187 -48.36 -17.81 -8.74
N LYS A 188 -47.73 -18.41 -9.75
CA LYS A 188 -48.49 -19.08 -10.81
C LYS A 188 -49.29 -20.22 -10.17
N PRO A 189 -50.63 -20.15 -10.13
CA PRO A 189 -51.44 -21.25 -9.65
C PRO A 189 -51.21 -22.43 -10.58
N ASP A 190 -51.19 -23.62 -10.00
CA ASP A 190 -51.29 -24.90 -10.69
C ASP A 190 -52.62 -24.92 -11.46
N MET A 191 -52.60 -24.41 -12.69
CA MET A 191 -53.74 -24.33 -13.59
C MET A 191 -53.43 -25.21 -14.78
N ASP A 192 -53.57 -26.52 -14.59
CA ASP A 192 -54.07 -27.47 -15.60
C ASP A 192 -54.20 -28.87 -14.99
N HIS A 193 -55.40 -29.22 -14.50
CA HIS A 193 -56.20 -30.31 -15.10
C HIS A 193 -57.60 -30.37 -14.46
N HIS A 194 -58.60 -29.79 -15.11
CA HIS A 194 -59.99 -30.18 -14.95
C HIS A 194 -60.56 -30.42 -16.35
N ASP A 195 -60.94 -31.67 -16.63
CA ASP A 195 -62.00 -32.15 -17.54
C ASP A 195 -61.81 -33.68 -17.70
N GLY A 196 -62.76 -34.59 -17.50
CA GLY A 196 -64.18 -34.54 -17.18
C GLY A 196 -64.72 -35.98 -17.11
N TYR A 197 -65.97 -36.11 -16.64
CA TYR A 197 -66.88 -37.26 -16.81
C TYR A 197 -66.38 -38.70 -16.52
N HIS A 198 -66.90 -39.31 -15.45
CA HIS A 198 -67.76 -40.49 -15.61
C HIS A 198 -68.62 -40.76 -14.37
N SER A 199 -69.90 -41.01 -14.66
CA SER A 199 -71.02 -41.33 -13.78
C SER A 199 -71.02 -42.78 -13.28
N ALA A 200 -71.57 -42.95 -12.06
CA ALA A 200 -72.24 -44.15 -11.51
C ALA A 200 -71.38 -45.39 -11.19
N PRO A 201 -71.83 -46.33 -10.33
CA PRO A 201 -73.17 -46.51 -9.73
C PRO A 201 -73.29 -46.29 -8.21
#